data_AF-A0A1Y2VPW7-F1
#
_entry.id   AF-A0A1Y2VPW7-F1
#
_cell.length_a   1.000
_cell.length_b   1.000
_cell.length_c   1.000
_cell.angle_alpha   90.00
_cell.angle_beta   90.00
_cell.angle_gamma   90.00
#
_symmetry.space_group_name_H-M   'P 1'
#
loop_
_entity.id
_entity.type
_entity.pdbx_description
1 polymer ?
#
loop_
_entity_poly.entity_id
_entity_poly.type
_entity_poly.pdbx_seq_one_letter_code
_entity_poly.pdbx_strand_id
1 'polypeptide(L)'
;MSSSIVSMAESSNPNRNNRLLTLPAELRLEIWGLVIGVGITNRFVAEKRCKDVRESTEPFMQMLHVCKQMHDEVAQLLYSTVSIDCDNHDLRCWEKFFEKIGPHGISFIRELYIYHDCSPDSWWEPWLGCQCIELDPTDRHTRIFEMFKKSDLNIEKLTVCMEPCYGFEPWYPFDHHPSQWIGWDKHIDASRHRDGTPAGQLEYTKCDIYNDLPFLKQVMGLASRSKVLSEIKLDGCNPLWVSTLRRKLGWIVKRDLWFPFGPNERSTIVNPSHPYFGIDLRNFAPSKHHEAVYDELPPEPMSFGDDENDEHIEPPQPSDADWIW
;
A
#
# COMPACT_ATOMS: atom_id res chain seq x y z
N MET A 1 -40.17 20.11 -71.31
CA MET A 1 -38.90 20.00 -70.56
C MET A 1 -39.22 20.27 -69.11
N SER A 2 -39.53 19.21 -68.35
CA SER A 2 -39.89 19.29 -66.94
C SER A 2 -38.68 18.88 -66.13
N SER A 3 -38.13 19.82 -65.36
CA SER A 3 -36.98 19.60 -64.50
C SER A 3 -37.48 19.16 -63.12
N SER A 4 -37.34 17.87 -62.83
CA SER A 4 -37.59 17.31 -61.50
C SER A 4 -36.38 17.56 -60.62
N ILE A 5 -36.49 18.51 -59.69
CA ILE A 5 -35.55 18.71 -58.60
C ILE A 5 -35.81 17.60 -57.59
N VAL A 6 -34.95 16.59 -57.58
CA VAL A 6 -34.89 15.58 -56.51
C VAL A 6 -34.26 16.27 -55.30
N SER A 7 -35.11 16.68 -54.36
CA SER A 7 -34.68 17.09 -53.02
C SER A 7 -34.22 15.84 -52.28
N MET A 8 -32.90 15.65 -52.18
CA MET A 8 -32.31 14.72 -51.23
C MET A 8 -32.44 15.35 -49.84
N ALA A 9 -33.57 15.10 -49.19
CA ALA A 9 -33.67 15.25 -47.75
C ALA A 9 -32.76 14.18 -47.12
N GLU A 10 -31.52 14.57 -46.83
CA GLU A 10 -30.70 13.88 -45.83
C GLU A 10 -31.47 13.92 -44.51
N SER A 11 -32.13 12.80 -44.23
CA SER A 11 -32.57 12.41 -42.89
C SER A 11 -31.34 12.28 -42.01
N SER A 12 -30.90 13.41 -41.46
CA SER A 12 -29.95 13.48 -40.36
C SER A 12 -30.65 13.00 -39.10
N ASN A 13 -30.82 11.67 -39.01
CA ASN A 13 -31.41 11.02 -37.85
C ASN A 13 -30.49 11.30 -36.63
N PRO A 14 -30.87 12.17 -35.68
CA PRO A 14 -29.99 12.56 -34.58
C PRO A 14 -29.91 11.46 -33.51
N ASN A 15 -30.62 10.34 -33.68
CA ASN A 15 -30.52 9.14 -32.85
C ASN A 15 -29.32 8.27 -33.25
N ARG A 16 -28.11 8.84 -33.28
CA ARG A 16 -26.91 8.04 -33.02
C ARG A 16 -26.92 7.73 -31.52
N ASN A 17 -27.74 6.73 -31.18
CA ASN A 17 -27.86 6.14 -29.86
C ASN A 17 -26.47 5.97 -29.26
N ASN A 18 -26.25 6.53 -28.05
CA ASN A 18 -25.08 6.22 -27.24
C ASN A 18 -25.12 4.73 -26.89
N ARG A 19 -24.62 3.89 -27.81
CA ARG A 19 -24.64 2.42 -27.74
C ARG A 19 -24.01 1.91 -26.45
N LEU A 20 -23.09 2.69 -25.89
CA LEU A 20 -22.38 2.37 -24.66
C LEU A 20 -23.30 2.47 -23.42
N LEU A 21 -24.12 3.52 -23.31
CA LEU A 21 -25.04 3.68 -22.17
C LEU A 21 -26.22 2.71 -22.25
N THR A 22 -26.53 2.15 -23.42
CA THR A 22 -27.59 1.15 -23.60
C THR A 22 -27.17 -0.28 -23.26
N LEU A 23 -25.87 -0.53 -23.00
CA LEU A 23 -25.42 -1.86 -22.56
C LEU A 23 -26.00 -2.22 -21.17
N PRO A 24 -26.02 -3.49 -20.78
CA PRO A 24 -26.20 -3.88 -19.37
C PRO A 24 -25.16 -3.20 -18.46
N ALA A 25 -25.53 -2.94 -17.20
CA ALA A 25 -24.67 -2.23 -16.26
C ALA A 25 -23.36 -2.99 -16.00
N GLU A 26 -23.44 -4.31 -15.97
CA GLU A 26 -22.33 -5.23 -15.76
C GLU A 26 -21.24 -5.03 -16.84
N LEU A 27 -21.66 -5.00 -18.11
CA LEU A 27 -20.73 -4.76 -19.23
C LEU A 27 -20.17 -3.33 -19.22
N ARG A 28 -20.97 -2.34 -18.82
CA ARG A 28 -20.46 -0.96 -18.70
C ARG A 28 -19.39 -0.87 -17.62
N LEU A 29 -19.64 -1.45 -16.44
CA LEU A 29 -18.69 -1.46 -15.33
C LEU A 29 -17.40 -2.18 -15.70
N GLU A 30 -17.48 -3.28 -16.45
CA GLU A 30 -16.29 -3.98 -16.98
C GLU A 30 -15.50 -3.08 -17.94
N ILE A 31 -16.18 -2.40 -18.88
CA ILE A 31 -15.56 -1.45 -19.79
C ILE A 31 -14.91 -0.29 -19.01
N TRP A 32 -15.60 0.29 -18.03
CA TRP A 32 -15.06 1.36 -17.18
C TRP A 32 -13.85 0.87 -16.39
N GLY A 33 -13.90 -0.33 -15.83
CA GLY A 33 -12.78 -0.95 -15.13
C GLY A 33 -11.54 -1.09 -16.03
N LEU A 34 -11.73 -1.48 -17.30
CA LEU A 34 -10.65 -1.56 -18.29
C LEU A 34 -10.10 -0.19 -18.68
N VAL A 35 -10.97 0.83 -18.83
CA VAL A 35 -10.57 2.19 -19.22
C VAL A 35 -9.82 2.90 -18.09
N ILE A 36 -10.31 2.75 -16.86
CA ILE A 36 -9.65 3.29 -15.66
C ILE A 36 -8.37 2.49 -15.40
N GLY A 37 -8.35 1.19 -15.70
CA GLY A 37 -7.24 0.31 -15.43
C GLY A 37 -7.27 -0.25 -14.02
N VAL A 38 -6.91 -1.52 -13.89
CA VAL A 38 -6.69 -2.18 -12.59
C VAL A 38 -5.42 -1.59 -12.00
N GLY A 39 -5.55 -0.74 -10.99
CA GLY A 39 -4.39 -0.20 -10.26
C GLY A 39 -4.08 1.28 -10.46
N ILE A 40 -5.03 2.12 -10.91
CA ILE A 40 -4.94 3.55 -10.54
C ILE A 40 -5.13 3.64 -9.03
N THR A 41 -4.02 3.51 -8.30
CA THR A 41 -3.97 3.83 -6.88
C THR A 41 -4.30 5.31 -6.77
N ASN A 42 -5.32 5.65 -5.98
CA ASN A 42 -5.79 7.02 -5.74
C ASN A 42 -4.73 8.00 -5.20
N ARG A 43 -3.47 7.55 -5.00
CA ARG A 43 -2.29 8.39 -4.84
C ARG A 43 -2.29 9.53 -5.86
N PHE A 44 -2.47 9.23 -7.15
CA PHE A 44 -2.53 10.24 -8.22
C PHE A 44 -3.70 11.22 -8.11
N VAL A 45 -4.82 10.80 -7.54
CA VAL A 45 -6.04 11.61 -7.44
C VAL A 45 -5.92 12.64 -6.31
N ALA A 46 -5.29 12.31 -5.18
CA ALA A 46 -5.08 13.26 -4.10
C ALA A 46 -3.91 14.22 -4.37
N GLU A 47 -2.79 13.72 -4.87
CA GLU A 47 -1.59 14.52 -5.20
C GLU A 47 -1.92 15.67 -6.17
N LYS A 48 -2.72 15.38 -7.22
CA LYS A 48 -3.11 16.40 -8.20
C LYS A 48 -4.25 17.30 -7.73
N ARG A 49 -5.11 16.87 -6.79
CA ARG A 49 -6.29 17.65 -6.33
C ARG A 49 -5.99 18.66 -5.24
N CYS A 50 -4.81 18.64 -4.65
CA CYS A 50 -4.35 19.74 -3.80
C CYS A 50 -4.08 21.03 -4.60
N LYS A 51 -3.92 20.89 -5.92
CA LYS A 51 -4.01 21.93 -6.94
C LYS A 51 -5.37 21.79 -7.65
N ASP A 52 -6.01 22.88 -8.02
CA ASP A 52 -7.43 22.92 -8.43
C ASP A 52 -7.88 21.78 -9.38
N VAL A 53 -8.93 21.06 -8.97
CA VAL A 53 -9.51 19.89 -9.66
C VAL A 53 -9.99 20.17 -11.09
N ARG A 54 -10.16 21.43 -11.47
CA ARG A 54 -10.58 21.79 -12.83
C ARG A 54 -9.52 21.45 -13.89
N GLU A 55 -8.28 21.20 -13.50
CA GLU A 55 -7.16 20.96 -14.41
C GLU A 55 -6.56 19.56 -14.28
N SER A 56 -7.26 18.59 -13.68
CA SER A 56 -6.81 17.20 -13.82
C SER A 56 -6.96 16.79 -15.28
N THR A 57 -5.83 16.72 -15.98
CA THR A 57 -5.72 16.29 -17.39
C THR A 57 -5.99 14.80 -17.59
N GLU A 58 -6.26 14.07 -16.50
CA GLU A 58 -6.47 12.64 -16.56
C GLU A 58 -7.81 12.30 -17.23
N PRO A 59 -7.80 11.52 -18.33
CA PRO A 59 -9.00 11.23 -19.10
C PRO A 59 -10.15 10.61 -18.27
N PHE A 60 -9.83 9.79 -17.27
CA PHE A 60 -10.84 9.12 -16.44
C PHE A 60 -11.57 10.08 -15.49
N MET A 61 -10.93 11.18 -15.06
CA MET A 61 -11.58 12.20 -14.24
C MET A 61 -12.65 12.96 -15.03
N GLN A 62 -12.46 13.12 -16.34
CA GLN A 62 -13.45 13.74 -17.22
C GLN A 62 -14.71 12.90 -17.37
N MET A 63 -14.62 11.57 -17.18
CA MET A 63 -15.77 10.67 -17.26
C MET A 63 -16.83 10.97 -16.17
N LEU A 64 -16.40 11.48 -15.01
CA LEU A 64 -17.32 11.93 -13.95
C LEU A 64 -18.21 13.10 -14.38
N HIS A 65 -17.87 13.79 -15.46
CA HIS A 65 -18.58 14.98 -15.94
C HIS A 65 -19.46 14.74 -17.17
N VAL A 66 -19.51 13.51 -17.70
CA VAL A 66 -20.24 13.20 -18.94
C VAL A 66 -21.75 13.17 -18.73
N CYS A 67 -22.22 12.31 -17.82
CA CYS A 67 -23.64 12.22 -17.45
C CYS A 67 -23.80 11.58 -16.06
N LYS A 68 -24.99 11.71 -15.46
CA LYS A 68 -25.26 11.18 -14.11
C LYS A 68 -25.01 9.67 -14.00
N GLN A 69 -25.45 8.89 -14.98
CA GLN A 69 -25.27 7.44 -14.97
C GLN A 69 -23.79 7.05 -14.99
N MET A 70 -23.01 7.67 -15.88
CA MET A 70 -21.57 7.44 -15.95
C MET A 70 -20.89 7.92 -14.67
N HIS A 71 -21.28 9.06 -14.11
CA HIS A 71 -20.77 9.53 -12.82
C HIS A 71 -20.98 8.49 -11.72
N ASP A 72 -22.20 7.97 -11.56
CA ASP A 72 -22.54 7.05 -10.47
C ASP A 72 -21.81 5.71 -10.59
N GLU A 73 -21.59 5.23 -11.83
CA GLU A 73 -20.83 3.99 -12.11
C GLU A 73 -19.32 4.20 -11.94
N VAL A 74 -18.77 5.28 -12.52
CA VAL A 74 -17.34 5.57 -12.52
C VAL A 74 -16.84 6.00 -11.13
N ALA A 75 -17.63 6.78 -10.37
CA ALA A 75 -17.25 7.22 -9.04
C ALA A 75 -17.03 6.03 -8.08
N GLN A 76 -17.86 4.99 -8.19
CA GLN A 76 -17.70 3.76 -7.40
C GLN A 76 -16.37 3.07 -7.70
N LEU A 77 -16.01 2.97 -8.97
CA LEU A 77 -14.76 2.36 -9.40
C LEU A 77 -13.55 3.21 -8.98
N LEU A 78 -13.59 4.52 -9.25
CA LEU A 78 -12.50 5.44 -8.93
C LEU A 78 -12.24 5.53 -7.43
N TYR A 79 -13.28 5.59 -6.61
CA TYR A 79 -13.13 5.75 -5.16
C TYR A 79 -13.08 4.42 -4.41
N SER A 80 -13.12 3.28 -5.10
CA SER A 80 -13.08 1.95 -4.46
C SER A 80 -11.80 1.70 -3.65
N THR A 81 -10.66 2.21 -4.11
CA THR A 81 -9.34 1.94 -3.50
C THR A 81 -8.60 3.23 -3.19
N VAL A 82 -8.57 3.66 -1.93
CA VAL A 82 -7.92 4.91 -1.50
C VAL A 82 -6.60 4.63 -0.81
N SER A 83 -5.56 5.40 -1.12
CA SER A 83 -4.24 5.30 -0.49
C SER A 83 -3.82 6.64 0.06
N ILE A 84 -3.94 6.83 1.37
CA ILE A 84 -3.56 8.03 2.11
C ILE A 84 -2.06 7.95 2.39
N ASP A 85 -1.31 8.84 1.77
CA ASP A 85 0.14 8.96 1.93
C ASP A 85 0.49 10.26 2.65
N CYS A 86 1.40 10.18 3.64
CA CYS A 86 1.90 11.30 4.44
C CYS A 86 3.27 11.82 3.97
N ASP A 87 4.01 11.05 3.16
CA ASP A 87 5.43 11.29 2.89
C ASP A 87 5.74 12.62 2.20
N ASN A 88 4.79 13.18 1.45
CA ASN A 88 4.96 14.45 0.72
C ASN A 88 3.80 15.43 0.89
N HIS A 89 2.75 15.02 1.61
CA HIS A 89 1.47 15.71 1.61
C HIS A 89 0.97 15.92 3.02
N ASP A 90 0.97 17.20 3.39
CA ASP A 90 0.02 17.78 4.31
C ASP A 90 -1.36 17.12 4.19
N LEU A 91 -1.81 16.44 5.26
CA LEU A 91 -3.09 15.74 5.33
C LEU A 91 -4.28 16.66 5.01
N ARG A 92 -4.11 17.99 5.05
CA ARG A 92 -5.09 18.96 4.53
C ARG A 92 -5.47 18.71 3.06
N CYS A 93 -4.60 18.13 2.24
CA CYS A 93 -4.93 17.71 0.87
C CYS A 93 -6.00 16.60 0.86
N TRP A 94 -5.82 15.60 1.73
CA TRP A 94 -6.77 14.52 1.91
C TRP A 94 -8.08 15.00 2.54
N GLU A 95 -8.03 15.90 3.51
CA GLU A 95 -9.23 16.55 4.05
C GLU A 95 -10.05 17.23 2.94
N LYS A 96 -9.42 18.09 2.13
CA LYS A 96 -10.09 18.76 0.99
C LYS A 96 -10.64 17.77 -0.02
N PHE A 97 -9.92 16.68 -0.28
CA PHE A 97 -10.39 15.61 -1.16
C PHE A 97 -11.68 14.98 -0.61
N PHE A 98 -11.69 14.59 0.66
CA PHE A 98 -12.83 13.96 1.30
C PHE A 98 -14.02 14.91 1.47
N GLU A 99 -13.78 16.18 1.79
CA GLU A 99 -14.80 17.24 1.78
C GLU A 99 -15.46 17.35 0.41
N LYS A 100 -14.66 17.30 -0.65
CA LYS A 100 -15.14 17.46 -2.02
C LYS A 100 -15.97 16.28 -2.52
N ILE A 101 -15.54 15.04 -2.28
CA ILE A 101 -16.32 13.86 -2.70
C ILE A 101 -17.52 13.63 -1.76
N GLY A 102 -17.46 14.19 -0.56
CA GLY A 102 -18.51 14.12 0.46
C GLY A 102 -18.74 12.71 1.03
N PRO A 103 -19.64 12.57 2.02
CA PRO A 103 -19.89 11.30 2.69
C PRO A 103 -20.33 10.16 1.75
N HIS A 104 -21.05 10.51 0.68
CA HIS A 104 -21.48 9.53 -0.32
C HIS A 104 -20.31 8.99 -1.13
N GLY A 105 -19.38 9.85 -1.60
CA GLY A 105 -18.18 9.38 -2.29
C GLY A 105 -17.28 8.54 -1.39
N ILE A 106 -17.12 8.94 -0.13
CA ILE A 106 -16.37 8.16 0.87
C ILE A 106 -16.99 6.77 1.08
N SER A 107 -18.32 6.65 1.03
CA SER A 107 -18.99 5.34 1.19
C SER A 107 -18.66 4.31 0.11
N PHE A 108 -18.06 4.73 -1.01
CA PHE A 108 -17.60 3.83 -2.07
C PHE A 108 -16.25 3.19 -1.80
N ILE A 109 -15.50 3.67 -0.80
CA ILE A 109 -14.20 3.09 -0.45
C ILE A 109 -14.41 1.66 0.08
N ARG A 110 -13.70 0.72 -0.52
CA ARG A 110 -13.67 -0.71 -0.18
C ARG A 110 -12.28 -1.11 0.31
N GLU A 111 -11.24 -0.62 -0.33
CA GLU A 111 -9.86 -0.80 0.09
C GLU A 111 -9.27 0.54 0.54
N LEU A 112 -8.70 0.57 1.74
CA LEU A 112 -8.02 1.73 2.29
C LEU A 112 -6.58 1.39 2.66
N TYR A 113 -5.64 2.15 2.12
CA TYR A 113 -4.23 2.11 2.46
C TYR A 113 -3.91 3.40 3.22
N ILE A 114 -3.24 3.31 4.35
CA ILE A 114 -2.79 4.47 5.13
C ILE A 114 -1.30 4.30 5.40
N TYR A 115 -0.49 5.19 4.84
CA TYR A 115 0.92 5.30 5.17
C TYR A 115 1.04 6.26 6.34
N HIS A 116 1.64 5.76 7.42
CA HIS A 116 1.85 6.45 8.68
C HIS A 116 3.35 6.44 8.95
N ASP A 117 4.04 7.39 8.33
CA ASP A 117 5.49 7.54 8.32
C ASP A 117 5.99 8.65 9.27
N CYS A 118 7.24 8.56 9.72
CA CYS A 118 8.00 9.75 10.14
C CYS A 118 8.63 10.35 8.86
N SER A 119 7.91 11.29 8.23
CA SER A 119 8.22 11.92 6.93
C SER A 119 9.69 12.37 6.73
N PRO A 120 10.19 12.34 5.46
CA PRO A 120 11.60 12.57 5.14
C PRO A 120 12.21 13.95 5.25
N ASP A 121 11.40 15.00 5.42
CA ASP A 121 11.95 16.36 5.43
C ASP A 121 12.88 16.65 6.62
N SER A 122 12.93 15.75 7.61
CA SER A 122 13.82 15.78 8.77
C SER A 122 15.16 15.03 8.61
N TRP A 123 15.41 14.40 7.45
CA TRP A 123 16.56 13.48 7.25
C TRP A 123 17.94 14.13 7.35
N TRP A 124 17.99 15.46 7.31
CA TRP A 124 19.23 16.22 7.36
C TRP A 124 19.77 16.38 8.80
N GLU A 125 18.99 16.02 9.82
CA GLU A 125 19.43 16.08 11.22
C GLU A 125 19.08 14.78 12.00
N PRO A 126 19.91 13.72 11.88
CA PRO A 126 19.70 12.40 12.49
C PRO A 126 19.48 12.39 14.02
N TRP A 127 19.82 13.49 14.70
CA TRP A 127 19.82 13.60 16.15
C TRP A 127 18.54 14.22 16.72
N LEU A 128 17.66 14.79 15.89
CA LEU A 128 16.45 15.46 16.38
C LEU A 128 15.27 14.51 16.62
N GLY A 129 15.40 13.21 16.33
CA GLY A 129 14.31 12.23 16.50
C GLY A 129 13.09 12.62 15.66
N CYS A 130 11.94 11.94 15.82
CA CYS A 130 10.67 12.46 15.29
C CYS A 130 10.25 13.75 16.05
N GLN A 131 11.10 14.77 16.19
CA GLN A 131 10.68 16.15 16.47
C GLN A 131 9.98 16.70 15.22
N CYS A 132 8.90 16.03 14.83
CA CYS A 132 7.87 16.62 14.03
C CYS A 132 7.42 17.86 14.80
N ILE A 133 7.87 19.02 14.31
CA ILE A 133 7.42 20.39 14.60
C ILE A 133 6.05 20.36 15.26
N GLU A 134 5.92 21.03 16.43
CA GLU A 134 4.80 21.21 17.39
C GLU A 134 3.35 21.38 16.83
N LEU A 135 3.00 20.69 15.76
CA LEU A 135 1.64 20.42 15.33
C LEU A 135 1.14 19.34 16.26
N ASP A 136 0.13 19.69 17.06
CA ASP A 136 -0.59 18.75 17.93
C ASP A 136 -0.79 17.42 17.18
N PRO A 137 0.02 16.38 17.48
CA PRO A 137 0.06 15.15 16.68
C PRO A 137 -1.29 14.44 16.72
N THR A 138 -2.09 14.75 17.75
CA THR A 138 -3.43 14.27 17.97
C THR A 138 -4.46 14.73 16.93
N ASP A 139 -4.21 15.78 16.12
CA ASP A 139 -5.20 16.28 15.14
C ASP A 139 -5.00 15.76 13.71
N ARG A 140 -3.81 15.26 13.37
CA ARG A 140 -3.40 14.99 11.98
C ARG A 140 -4.38 14.08 11.22
N HIS A 141 -4.77 12.97 11.81
CA HIS A 141 -5.68 12.00 11.19
C HIS A 141 -7.13 12.14 11.68
N THR A 142 -7.34 12.82 12.81
CA THR A 142 -8.63 12.86 13.51
C THR A 142 -9.76 13.34 12.61
N ARG A 143 -9.54 14.41 11.85
CA ARG A 143 -10.54 14.95 10.92
C ARG A 143 -10.91 13.97 9.82
N ILE A 144 -9.94 13.31 9.21
CA ILE A 144 -10.17 12.30 8.17
C ILE A 144 -10.99 11.13 8.75
N PHE A 145 -10.60 10.60 9.91
CA PHE A 145 -11.34 9.52 10.56
C PHE A 145 -12.75 9.96 11.02
N GLU A 146 -12.95 11.23 11.38
CA GLU A 146 -14.30 11.76 11.62
C GLU A 146 -15.16 11.78 10.35
N MET A 147 -14.56 12.12 9.19
CA MET A 147 -15.26 12.04 7.90
C MET A 147 -15.63 10.59 7.59
N PHE A 148 -14.72 9.64 7.81
CA PHE A 148 -14.99 8.19 7.73
C PHE A 148 -16.08 7.74 8.72
N LYS A 149 -16.14 8.39 9.88
CA LYS A 149 -17.20 8.13 10.88
C LYS A 149 -18.56 8.57 10.39
N LYS A 150 -18.63 9.73 9.73
CA LYS A 150 -19.86 10.34 9.21
C LYS A 150 -20.33 9.69 7.90
N SER A 151 -19.43 9.07 7.14
CA SER A 151 -19.78 8.21 6.01
C SER A 151 -20.19 6.82 6.47
N ASP A 152 -21.14 6.20 5.77
CA ASP A 152 -21.47 4.77 5.93
C ASP A 152 -20.38 3.90 5.27
N LEU A 153 -19.14 4.10 5.71
CA LEU A 153 -17.96 3.47 5.15
C LEU A 153 -17.92 2.00 5.56
N ASN A 154 -17.91 1.11 4.57
CA ASN A 154 -17.86 -0.33 4.75
C ASN A 154 -16.65 -0.89 4.00
N ILE A 155 -15.49 -0.81 4.65
CA ILE A 155 -14.20 -1.25 4.09
C ILE A 155 -14.08 -2.77 4.12
N GLU A 156 -13.69 -3.37 3.01
CA GLU A 156 -13.40 -4.80 2.88
C GLU A 156 -11.96 -5.12 3.28
N LYS A 157 -11.04 -4.18 3.05
CA LYS A 157 -9.61 -4.33 3.34
C LYS A 157 -9.00 -3.03 3.84
N LEU A 158 -8.20 -3.15 4.90
CA LEU A 158 -7.42 -2.06 5.47
C LEU A 158 -5.94 -2.43 5.44
N THR A 159 -5.10 -1.56 4.88
CA THR A 159 -3.66 -1.68 4.96
C THR A 159 -3.12 -0.45 5.67
N VAL A 160 -2.35 -0.66 6.72
CA VAL A 160 -1.63 0.39 7.43
C VAL A 160 -0.15 0.09 7.27
N CYS A 161 0.52 0.93 6.52
CA CYS A 161 1.97 0.90 6.38
C CYS A 161 2.54 1.87 7.41
N MET A 162 3.42 1.39 8.28
CA MET A 162 4.07 2.24 9.26
C MET A 162 5.56 2.24 8.98
N GLU A 163 6.10 3.43 8.72
CA GLU A 163 7.54 3.63 8.51
C GLU A 163 8.07 4.44 9.69
N PRO A 164 8.61 3.79 10.74
CA PRO A 164 9.23 4.52 11.85
C PRO A 164 10.46 5.29 11.36
N CYS A 165 10.87 6.32 12.12
CA CYS A 165 12.03 7.16 11.77
C CYS A 165 13.25 6.34 11.32
N TYR A 166 13.84 6.73 10.19
CA TYR A 166 15.10 6.17 9.71
C TYR A 166 16.25 6.53 10.66
N GLY A 167 16.60 5.58 11.52
CA GLY A 167 17.87 5.46 12.24
C GLY A 167 18.23 4.00 12.49
N PHE A 168 17.43 3.07 11.95
CA PHE A 168 17.41 1.68 12.34
C PHE A 168 17.10 0.73 11.17
N GLU A 169 17.66 0.98 10.00
CA GLU A 169 18.03 -0.19 9.18
C GLU A 169 19.28 -0.78 9.85
N PRO A 170 19.24 -2.01 10.40
CA PRO A 170 20.48 -2.72 10.66
C PRO A 170 21.10 -3.02 9.30
N TRP A 171 21.89 -2.07 8.78
CA TRP A 171 22.89 -2.26 7.73
C TRP A 171 22.41 -3.04 6.51
N TYR A 172 21.89 -2.33 5.52
CA TYR A 172 22.04 -2.78 4.14
C TYR A 172 23.42 -2.35 3.63
N PRO A 173 24.35 -3.27 3.33
CA PRO A 173 25.59 -2.92 2.67
C PRO A 173 25.28 -2.74 1.19
N PHE A 174 24.84 -1.55 0.79
CA PHE A 174 25.04 -1.11 -0.58
C PHE A 174 26.53 -0.79 -0.77
N ASP A 175 27.35 -1.83 -0.91
CA ASP A 175 28.64 -1.72 -1.58
C ASP A 175 29.03 -3.06 -2.20
N HIS A 176 28.84 -3.13 -3.51
CA HIS A 176 29.50 -4.10 -4.37
C HIS A 176 31.02 -3.88 -4.34
N HIS A 177 31.72 -4.36 -3.31
CA HIS A 177 33.15 -4.68 -3.41
C HIS A 177 33.54 -5.82 -2.45
N PRO A 178 33.89 -7.03 -2.96
CA PRO A 178 34.11 -8.23 -2.13
C PRO A 178 35.37 -8.22 -1.25
N SER A 179 36.19 -7.17 -1.24
CA SER A 179 37.54 -7.21 -0.66
C SER A 179 37.74 -6.41 0.64
N GLN A 180 36.67 -5.88 1.26
CA GLN A 180 36.77 -5.16 2.54
C GLN A 180 36.09 -5.88 3.73
N TRP A 181 35.87 -7.19 3.61
CA TRP A 181 35.18 -8.02 4.60
C TRP A 181 36.01 -8.41 5.84
N ILE A 182 37.20 -7.84 6.03
CA ILE A 182 38.05 -8.13 7.20
C ILE A 182 38.12 -6.87 8.07
N GLY A 183 37.03 -6.60 8.80
CA GLY A 183 36.97 -5.46 9.72
C GLY A 183 35.65 -5.21 10.45
N TRP A 184 34.59 -5.98 10.17
CA TRP A 184 33.23 -5.66 10.62
C TRP A 184 32.80 -6.33 11.93
N ASP A 185 33.59 -7.28 12.46
CA ASP A 185 33.38 -7.85 13.80
C ASP A 185 33.65 -6.85 14.95
N LYS A 186 34.16 -5.64 14.66
CA LYS A 186 34.49 -4.64 15.69
C LYS A 186 33.47 -3.51 15.86
N HIS A 187 32.46 -3.40 15.00
CA HIS A 187 31.46 -2.32 15.11
C HIS A 187 30.10 -2.75 15.67
N ILE A 188 29.77 -4.04 15.67
CA ILE A 188 28.58 -4.55 16.40
C ILE A 188 28.79 -4.47 17.93
N ASP A 189 30.04 -4.54 18.40
CA ASP A 189 30.39 -4.30 19.80
C ASP A 189 30.51 -2.81 20.18
N ALA A 190 30.56 -1.90 19.20
CA ALA A 190 30.71 -0.46 19.43
C ALA A 190 29.37 0.30 19.60
N SER A 191 28.24 -0.32 19.25
CA SER A 191 26.90 0.25 19.39
C SER A 191 26.16 -0.29 20.62
N ARG A 192 26.89 -0.52 21.71
CA ARG A 192 26.29 -0.51 23.04
C ARG A 192 26.32 0.92 23.52
N HIS A 193 25.18 1.46 23.95
CA HIS A 193 25.22 2.66 24.78
C HIS A 193 26.14 2.41 25.98
N ARG A 194 26.68 3.47 26.61
CA ARG A 194 27.58 3.38 27.79
C ARG A 194 27.03 2.50 28.93
N ASP A 195 25.74 2.22 28.93
CA ASP A 195 25.02 1.40 29.91
C ASP A 195 24.84 -0.08 29.52
N GLY A 196 25.38 -0.52 28.37
CA GLY A 196 25.32 -1.91 27.91
C GLY A 196 24.02 -2.31 27.21
N THR A 197 23.11 -1.37 26.96
CA THR A 197 21.90 -1.65 26.20
C THR A 197 22.19 -1.74 24.69
N PRO A 198 21.57 -2.70 23.95
CA PRO A 198 21.66 -2.73 22.50
C PRO A 198 21.06 -1.43 21.95
N ALA A 199 21.81 -0.68 21.14
CA ALA A 199 21.39 0.62 20.59
C ALA A 199 19.99 0.58 19.94
N GLY A 200 19.55 -0.59 19.45
CA GLY A 200 18.27 -0.72 18.77
C GLY A 200 16.99 -0.79 19.57
N GLN A 201 17.03 -1.21 20.83
CA GLN A 201 15.77 -1.30 21.61
C GLN A 201 15.34 0.04 22.19
N LEU A 202 16.27 0.98 22.40
CA LEU A 202 15.99 2.27 23.03
C LEU A 202 15.46 3.34 22.07
N GLU A 203 15.65 3.19 20.76
CA GLU A 203 15.33 4.24 19.79
C GLU A 203 13.88 4.17 19.29
N TYR A 204 13.30 2.97 19.08
CA TYR A 204 11.87 2.83 18.76
C TYR A 204 10.93 3.37 19.83
N THR A 205 11.33 3.29 21.10
CA THR A 205 10.53 3.83 22.22
C THR A 205 10.40 5.35 22.21
N LYS A 206 11.22 6.03 21.39
CA LYS A 206 11.21 7.49 21.21
C LYS A 206 10.59 7.93 19.88
N CYS A 207 10.23 7.00 18.99
CA CYS A 207 9.54 7.32 17.76
C CYS A 207 8.06 7.57 18.05
N ASP A 208 7.58 8.79 17.79
CA ASP A 208 6.19 9.17 18.06
C ASP A 208 5.21 8.32 17.26
N ILE A 209 5.49 8.08 15.97
CA ILE A 209 4.69 7.23 15.08
C ILE A 209 4.59 5.80 15.61
N TYR A 210 5.71 5.21 16.03
CA TYR A 210 5.75 3.86 16.61
C TYR A 210 4.92 3.73 17.90
N ASN A 211 4.72 4.85 18.60
CA ASN A 211 3.99 4.94 19.86
C ASN A 211 2.65 5.71 19.73
N ASP A 212 2.16 5.96 18.51
CA ASP A 212 0.92 6.73 18.26
C ASP A 212 -0.35 5.94 18.62
N LEU A 213 -0.61 5.85 19.92
CA LEU A 213 -1.82 5.23 20.46
C LEU A 213 -3.12 5.91 20.00
N PRO A 214 -3.20 7.25 19.87
CA PRO A 214 -4.35 7.91 19.24
C PRO A 214 -4.66 7.36 17.84
N PHE A 215 -3.67 7.26 16.96
CA PHE A 215 -3.86 6.70 15.61
C PHE A 215 -4.31 5.24 15.66
N LEU A 216 -3.67 4.40 16.49
CA LEU A 216 -4.08 3.01 16.69
C LEU A 216 -5.57 2.90 17.12
N LYS A 217 -6.03 3.79 18.02
CA LYS A 217 -7.45 3.83 18.43
C LYS A 217 -8.38 4.18 17.26
N GLN A 218 -7.95 5.04 16.35
CA GLN A 218 -8.72 5.40 15.16
C GLN A 218 -8.82 4.22 14.19
N VAL A 219 -7.70 3.54 13.92
CA VAL A 219 -7.64 2.30 13.13
C VAL A 219 -8.57 1.24 13.73
N MET A 220 -8.50 1.00 15.05
CA MET A 220 -9.38 0.08 15.76
C MET A 220 -10.86 0.47 15.63
N GLY A 221 -11.18 1.76 15.78
CA GLY A 221 -12.54 2.28 15.68
C GLY A 221 -13.11 2.13 14.27
N LEU A 222 -12.28 2.34 13.24
CA LEU A 222 -12.64 2.10 11.86
C LEU A 222 -12.89 0.61 11.60
N ALA A 223 -11.96 -0.25 12.03
CA ALA A 223 -12.06 -1.70 11.87
C ALA A 223 -13.31 -2.28 12.54
N SER A 224 -13.61 -1.85 13.76
CA SER A 224 -14.76 -2.35 14.54
C SER A 224 -16.11 -1.97 13.94
N ARG A 225 -16.16 -0.94 13.10
CA ARG A 225 -17.40 -0.46 12.45
C ARG A 225 -17.66 -1.14 11.12
N SER A 226 -16.61 -1.58 10.43
CA SER A 226 -16.78 -2.28 9.18
C SER A 226 -17.33 -3.68 9.41
N LYS A 227 -18.42 -4.02 8.74
CA LYS A 227 -19.05 -5.34 8.85
C LYS A 227 -18.45 -6.35 7.89
N VAL A 228 -17.75 -5.86 6.87
CA VAL A 228 -17.18 -6.67 5.78
C VAL A 228 -15.66 -6.65 5.79
N LEU A 229 -15.04 -6.02 6.79
CA LEU A 229 -13.58 -6.01 6.91
C LEU A 229 -13.08 -7.44 7.12
N SER A 230 -12.24 -7.86 6.19
CA SER A 230 -11.69 -9.21 6.11
C SER A 230 -10.27 -9.29 6.66
N GLU A 231 -9.46 -8.26 6.43
CA GLU A 231 -8.07 -8.22 6.85
C GLU A 231 -7.57 -6.81 7.16
N ILE A 232 -6.63 -6.73 8.10
CA ILE A 232 -5.80 -5.55 8.37
C ILE A 232 -4.35 -5.93 8.13
N LYS A 233 -3.72 -5.36 7.09
CA LYS A 233 -2.29 -5.51 6.86
C LYS A 233 -1.52 -4.45 7.60
N LEU A 234 -0.49 -4.86 8.31
CA LEU A 234 0.38 -4.02 9.14
C LEU A 234 1.81 -4.24 8.68
N ASP A 235 2.33 -3.29 7.90
CA ASP A 235 3.68 -3.31 7.37
C ASP A 235 4.58 -2.44 8.26
N GLY A 236 5.72 -2.99 8.71
CA GLY A 236 6.68 -2.26 9.58
C GLY A 236 6.17 -1.89 10.98
N CYS A 237 5.01 -2.44 11.38
CA CYS A 237 4.31 -2.03 12.59
C CYS A 237 4.90 -2.58 13.90
N ASN A 238 4.68 -1.82 14.97
CA ASN A 238 4.98 -2.22 16.33
C ASN A 238 4.27 -3.54 16.70
N PRO A 239 4.96 -4.60 17.14
CA PRO A 239 4.33 -5.85 17.57
C PRO A 239 3.25 -5.68 18.64
N LEU A 240 3.34 -4.63 19.47
CA LEU A 240 2.31 -4.27 20.45
C LEU A 240 1.01 -3.83 19.78
N TRP A 241 1.06 -3.15 18.64
CA TRP A 241 -0.14 -2.78 17.87
C TRP A 241 -0.83 -4.03 17.34
N VAL A 242 -0.05 -4.93 16.73
CA VAL A 242 -0.53 -6.22 16.21
C VAL A 242 -1.23 -7.00 17.33
N SER A 243 -0.58 -7.15 18.49
CA SER A 243 -1.12 -7.83 19.66
C SER A 243 -2.39 -7.15 20.21
N THR A 244 -2.41 -5.82 20.22
CA THR A 244 -3.56 -5.02 20.69
C THR A 244 -4.76 -5.16 19.77
N LEU A 245 -4.57 -4.99 18.46
CA LEU A 245 -5.61 -5.17 17.46
C LEU A 245 -6.16 -6.59 17.46
N ARG A 246 -5.29 -7.61 17.47
CA ARG A 246 -5.68 -9.02 17.60
C ARG A 246 -6.60 -9.24 18.80
N ARG A 247 -6.17 -8.80 19.99
CA ARG A 247 -6.92 -8.99 21.23
C ARG A 247 -8.27 -8.28 21.20
N LYS A 248 -8.34 -7.12 20.56
CA LYS A 248 -9.55 -6.28 20.52
C LYS A 248 -10.55 -6.76 19.48
N LEU A 249 -10.09 -7.25 18.34
CA LEU A 249 -10.94 -7.76 17.27
C LEU A 249 -11.28 -9.24 17.46
N GLY A 250 -10.50 -9.99 18.24
CA GLY A 250 -10.64 -11.44 18.39
C GLY A 250 -10.25 -12.20 17.12
N TRP A 251 -9.41 -11.60 16.29
CA TRP A 251 -8.97 -12.12 14.99
C TRP A 251 -7.65 -12.87 15.13
N ILE A 252 -7.24 -13.56 14.07
CA ILE A 252 -5.94 -14.24 14.04
C ILE A 252 -4.87 -13.34 13.42
N VAL A 253 -3.60 -13.62 13.68
CA VAL A 253 -2.46 -12.93 13.06
C VAL A 253 -1.70 -13.92 12.19
N LYS A 254 -1.39 -13.52 10.96
CA LYS A 254 -0.40 -14.15 10.09
C LYS A 254 0.85 -13.28 10.09
N ARG A 255 2.01 -13.87 10.29
CA ARG A 255 3.30 -13.19 10.18
C ARG A 255 4.02 -13.74 8.97
N ASP A 256 4.17 -12.88 7.97
CA ASP A 256 4.79 -13.20 6.70
C ASP A 256 6.29 -12.87 6.80
N LEU A 257 7.13 -13.79 6.34
CA LEU A 257 8.56 -13.60 6.14
C LEU A 257 8.75 -12.81 4.84
N TRP A 258 8.49 -11.51 4.87
CA TRP A 258 8.55 -10.69 3.66
C TRP A 258 10.01 -10.50 3.20
N PHE A 259 10.43 -11.36 2.25
CA PHE A 259 11.72 -11.37 1.55
C PHE A 259 12.99 -11.55 2.44
N PRO A 260 14.09 -12.13 1.91
CA PRO A 260 15.24 -12.62 2.69
C PRO A 260 16.16 -11.50 3.23
N PHE A 261 15.66 -10.28 3.34
CA PHE A 261 16.48 -9.07 3.24
C PHE A 261 16.27 -8.06 4.37
N GLY A 262 15.37 -8.30 5.33
CA GLY A 262 15.27 -7.42 6.49
C GLY A 262 14.33 -7.90 7.59
N PRO A 263 14.42 -7.32 8.80
CA PRO A 263 13.62 -7.70 9.97
C PRO A 263 12.18 -7.17 9.95
N ASN A 264 11.70 -6.62 8.84
CA ASN A 264 10.38 -6.02 8.77
C ASN A 264 9.32 -7.12 8.57
N GLU A 265 8.98 -7.80 9.66
CA GLU A 265 7.86 -8.75 9.72
C GLU A 265 6.58 -8.04 9.27
N ARG A 266 6.00 -8.47 8.14
CA ARG A 266 4.65 -8.08 7.75
C ARG A 266 3.67 -8.87 8.61
N SER A 267 2.78 -8.17 9.29
CA SER A 267 1.72 -8.81 10.09
C SER A 267 0.37 -8.56 9.45
N THR A 268 -0.38 -9.62 9.15
CA THR A 268 -1.75 -9.52 8.66
C THR A 268 -2.72 -10.05 9.69
N ILE A 269 -3.65 -9.21 10.16
CA ILE A 269 -4.72 -9.59 11.08
C ILE A 269 -5.94 -9.99 10.26
N VAL A 270 -6.37 -11.25 10.34
CA VAL A 270 -7.42 -11.82 9.47
C VAL A 270 -8.66 -12.17 10.27
N ASN A 271 -9.82 -11.75 9.79
CA ASN A 271 -11.13 -12.07 10.34
C ASN A 271 -11.51 -13.52 10.03
N PRO A 272 -11.56 -14.42 11.04
CA PRO A 272 -11.87 -15.83 10.80
C PRO A 272 -13.31 -16.08 10.36
N SER A 273 -14.21 -15.13 10.59
CA SER A 273 -15.63 -15.28 10.30
C SER A 273 -16.00 -14.81 8.90
N HIS A 274 -15.05 -14.28 8.12
CA HIS A 274 -15.34 -13.70 6.81
C HIS A 274 -15.54 -14.79 5.73
N PRO A 275 -16.66 -14.80 4.98
CA PRO A 275 -17.05 -15.93 4.13
C PRO A 275 -16.16 -16.12 2.88
N TYR A 276 -15.53 -15.06 2.38
CA TYR A 276 -14.74 -15.09 1.14
C TYR A 276 -13.23 -15.22 1.38
N PHE A 277 -12.75 -14.90 2.57
CA PHE A 277 -11.35 -15.02 2.94
C PHE A 277 -11.23 -16.24 3.84
N GLY A 278 -11.26 -17.42 3.21
CA GLY A 278 -10.79 -18.61 3.88
C GLY A 278 -9.40 -18.30 4.43
N ILE A 279 -9.22 -18.51 5.72
CA ILE A 279 -7.92 -18.37 6.36
C ILE A 279 -6.96 -19.37 5.68
N ASP A 280 -6.26 -18.95 4.63
CA ASP A 280 -5.26 -19.82 4.00
C ASP A 280 -4.04 -19.88 4.90
N LEU A 281 -3.91 -20.99 5.63
CA LEU A 281 -2.78 -21.29 6.52
C LEU A 281 -1.93 -22.42 5.99
N ARG A 282 -2.08 -22.81 4.72
CA ARG A 282 -1.34 -23.97 4.17
C ARG A 282 0.18 -23.80 4.28
N ASN A 283 0.66 -22.56 4.24
CA ASN A 283 2.08 -22.20 4.35
C ASN A 283 2.43 -21.59 5.71
N PHE A 284 1.61 -21.82 6.75
CA PHE A 284 1.82 -21.23 8.06
C PHE A 284 1.76 -22.28 9.17
N ALA A 285 2.61 -22.16 10.18
CA ALA A 285 2.55 -22.95 11.40
C ALA A 285 2.04 -22.10 12.57
N PRO A 286 1.25 -22.68 13.51
CA PRO A 286 0.92 -22.01 14.76
C PRO A 286 2.20 -21.58 15.51
N SER A 287 2.23 -20.33 15.97
CA SER A 287 3.34 -19.82 16.75
C SER A 287 3.45 -20.57 18.08
N LYS A 288 4.69 -20.90 18.48
CA LYS A 288 4.96 -21.59 19.76
C LYS A 288 4.69 -20.72 20.98
N HIS A 289 4.71 -19.40 20.80
CA HIS A 289 4.70 -18.43 21.90
C HIS A 289 3.36 -17.73 22.06
N HIS A 290 2.54 -17.68 21.02
CA HIS A 290 1.34 -16.86 20.99
C HIS A 290 0.17 -17.60 20.33
N GLU A 291 -0.93 -17.72 21.08
CA GLU A 291 -2.18 -18.28 20.58
C GLU A 291 -2.75 -17.41 19.44
N ALA A 292 -3.35 -18.06 18.43
CA ALA A 292 -3.95 -17.39 17.27
C ALA A 292 -2.97 -16.50 16.49
N VAL A 293 -1.67 -16.77 16.60
CA VAL A 293 -0.60 -16.23 15.75
C VAL A 293 -0.04 -17.38 14.93
N TYR A 294 0.15 -17.15 13.65
CA TYR A 294 0.65 -18.13 12.69
C TYR A 294 1.84 -17.54 11.96
N ASP A 295 2.94 -18.28 11.95
CA ASP A 295 4.22 -17.89 11.40
C ASP A 295 4.41 -18.57 10.05
N GLU A 296 4.78 -17.82 9.02
CA GLU A 296 5.05 -18.37 7.71
C GLU A 296 6.15 -19.44 7.79
N LEU A 297 5.91 -20.58 7.16
CA LEU A 297 6.90 -21.64 7.06
C LEU A 297 8.06 -21.13 6.19
N PRO A 298 9.32 -21.38 6.59
CA PRO A 298 10.44 -21.04 5.73
C PRO A 298 10.26 -21.77 4.39
N PRO A 299 10.64 -21.14 3.25
CA PRO A 299 10.62 -21.84 1.98
C PRO A 299 11.45 -23.11 2.11
N GLU A 300 10.98 -24.22 1.54
CA GLU A 300 11.79 -25.43 1.45
C GLU A 300 13.14 -25.03 0.84
N PRO A 301 14.27 -25.43 1.44
CA PRO A 301 15.56 -25.12 0.87
C PRO A 301 15.51 -25.60 -0.57
N MET A 302 15.69 -24.69 -1.53
CA MET A 302 15.87 -25.10 -2.91
C MET A 302 17.03 -26.08 -2.86
N SER A 303 16.74 -27.36 -3.08
CA SER A 303 17.78 -28.29 -3.45
C SER A 303 18.27 -27.74 -4.77
N PHE A 304 19.29 -26.90 -4.73
CA PHE A 304 20.22 -26.82 -5.82
C PHE A 304 20.58 -28.27 -6.01
N GLY A 305 20.05 -28.87 -7.07
CA GLY A 305 20.51 -30.19 -7.47
C GLY A 305 22.01 -30.03 -7.46
N ASP A 306 22.67 -30.88 -6.69
CA ASP A 306 24.10 -31.07 -6.87
C ASP A 306 24.21 -31.54 -8.31
N ASP A 307 24.31 -30.60 -9.24
CA ASP A 307 24.75 -30.82 -10.61
C ASP A 307 26.23 -31.17 -10.46
N GLU A 308 26.50 -32.35 -9.89
CA GLU A 308 27.80 -33.03 -9.93
C GLU A 308 28.19 -33.43 -11.37
N ASN A 309 27.44 -32.95 -12.37
CA ASN A 309 27.79 -32.99 -13.78
C ASN A 309 28.31 -31.61 -14.26
N ASP A 310 29.18 -30.97 -13.49
CA ASP A 310 30.22 -30.13 -14.09
C ASP A 310 31.20 -31.06 -14.83
N GLU A 311 30.79 -31.55 -16.01
CA GLU A 311 31.74 -32.05 -16.99
C GLU A 311 32.72 -30.91 -17.24
N HIS A 312 33.97 -31.09 -16.80
CA HIS A 312 35.09 -30.22 -17.12
C HIS A 312 35.16 -30.08 -18.66
N ILE A 313 34.58 -29.00 -19.18
CA ILE A 313 34.85 -28.56 -20.54
C ILE A 313 36.27 -28.02 -20.49
N GLU A 314 37.23 -28.86 -20.89
CA GLU A 314 38.61 -28.41 -21.09
C GLU A 314 38.59 -27.22 -22.07
N PRO A 315 39.24 -26.09 -21.73
CA PRO A 315 39.33 -24.98 -22.65
C PRO A 315 40.02 -25.45 -23.94
N PRO A 316 39.54 -24.99 -25.12
CA PRO A 316 40.14 -25.39 -26.38
C PRO A 316 41.63 -25.04 -26.39
N GLN A 317 42.47 -26.05 -26.59
CA GLN A 317 43.91 -25.89 -26.79
C GLN A 317 44.11 -24.98 -28.01
N PRO A 318 44.99 -23.95 -27.92
CA PRO A 318 45.29 -23.09 -29.05
C PRO A 318 45.92 -23.96 -30.16
N SER A 319 45.20 -24.12 -31.27
CA SER A 319 45.75 -24.75 -32.46
C SER A 319 46.88 -23.89 -33.00
N ASP A 320 48.03 -24.51 -33.26
CA ASP A 320 49.18 -23.93 -33.96
C ASP A 320 48.72 -23.29 -35.29
N ALA A 321 48.41 -21.99 -35.24
CA ALA A 321 48.17 -21.18 -36.42
C ALA A 321 49.49 -20.48 -36.76
N ASP A 322 50.11 -20.97 -37.82
CA ASP A 322 51.31 -20.46 -38.43
C ASP A 322 51.23 -18.94 -38.68
N TRP A 323 52.08 -18.20 -37.98
CA TRP A 323 52.41 -16.82 -38.34
C TRP A 323 53.38 -16.87 -39.53
N ILE A 324 52.86 -16.69 -40.74
CA ILE A 324 53.65 -16.39 -41.93
C ILE A 324 53.93 -14.88 -41.94
N TRP A 325 55.20 -14.53 -42.07
CA TRP A 325 55.76 -13.17 -42.04
C TRP A 325 55.25 -12.24 -43.13
#